data_AF-A0A928MJB7-F1
#
_entry.id   AF-A0A928MJB7-F1
#
_cell.length_a   1.000
_cell.length_b   1.000
_cell.length_c   1.000
_cell.angle_alpha   90.00
_cell.angle_beta   90.00
_cell.angle_gamma   90.00
#
_symmetry.space_group_name_H-M   'P 1'
#
loop_
_entity.id
_entity.type
_entity.pdbx_description
1 polymer ?
#
loop_
_entity_poly.entity_id
_entity_poly.type
_entity_poly.pdbx_seq_one_letter_code
_entity_poly.pdbx_strand_id
1 'polypeptide(L)'
;MVYRVFVEKKPALANEAKALLSDARSLLGIRGLENVRLFNRYDAEHIDEPLFAYAVKTVFSEPQVDLVYKDPDLSGARVFAVEYLPGQFDQRADSAAQCIQIISQAERPLVRSARVYALYGDVSDAELAEIKKYVINPVEAREAALDKPETLVMDYAVPAEVAVLDGFRALDAAGLEKMIAEMGLAMDFGDLSFCQSYFRTEQRDPTITEIRMIDTYWSDHCRHTTFNTIIDDVRCEDPVLQQAWQDYLDTRKALGREAKPICLMDIGTIAAKYLKSTGQLTKLDESEEINACTVKIDVTVDGVREPWLLLFKNETHNHPTEIEPFGGAATCIGGCIRDPLSGRAYVHQAMRVTGG
;
A
#
# COMPACT_ATOMS: atom_id res chain seq x y z
N MET A 1 5.92 -19.63 26.84
CA MET A 1 6.78 -20.61 26.12
C MET A 1 6.42 -20.50 24.65
N VAL A 2 7.43 -20.39 23.79
CA VAL A 2 7.23 -20.39 22.35
C VAL A 2 7.11 -21.84 21.84
N TYR A 3 6.16 -22.10 20.95
CA TYR A 3 6.04 -23.33 20.18
C TYR A 3 6.43 -23.06 18.72
N ARG A 4 7.07 -24.04 18.07
CA ARG A 4 7.56 -23.90 16.68
C ARG A 4 7.08 -25.07 15.84
N VAL A 5 6.69 -24.78 14.59
CA VAL A 5 6.39 -25.78 13.57
C VAL A 5 6.89 -25.33 12.21
N PHE A 6 7.34 -26.28 11.39
CA PHE A 6 7.72 -26.08 10.00
C PHE A 6 6.73 -26.80 9.09
N VAL A 7 6.29 -26.13 8.03
CA VAL A 7 5.31 -26.66 7.09
C VAL A 7 5.86 -26.50 5.67
N GLU A 8 5.98 -27.59 4.93
CA GLU A 8 6.39 -27.57 3.51
C GLU A 8 5.30 -28.18 2.63
N LYS A 9 5.21 -27.75 1.37
CA LYS A 9 4.33 -28.41 0.39
C LYS A 9 4.86 -29.80 0.08
N LYS A 10 3.96 -30.78 -0.07
CA LYS A 10 4.32 -32.13 -0.54
C LYS A 10 5.15 -32.05 -1.83
N PRO A 11 6.14 -32.95 -2.06
CA PRO A 11 7.06 -32.84 -3.19
C PRO A 11 6.39 -32.70 -4.58
N ALA A 12 5.23 -33.35 -4.77
CA ALA A 12 4.45 -33.24 -6.00
C ALA A 12 3.91 -31.81 -6.24
N LEU A 13 3.60 -31.07 -5.18
CA LEU A 13 2.93 -29.75 -5.18
C LEU A 13 3.88 -28.58 -4.86
N ALA A 14 5.16 -28.85 -4.63
CA ALA A 14 6.18 -27.85 -4.28
C ALA A 14 6.61 -27.00 -5.50
N ASN A 15 5.64 -26.39 -6.19
CA ASN A 15 5.87 -25.64 -7.43
C ASN A 15 6.77 -24.41 -7.21
N GLU A 16 6.59 -23.70 -6.09
CA GLU A 16 7.41 -22.53 -5.75
C GLU A 16 8.88 -22.91 -5.55
N ALA A 17 9.16 -24.01 -4.86
CA ALA A 17 10.52 -24.51 -4.66
C ALA A 17 11.16 -24.95 -5.99
N LYS A 18 10.38 -25.59 -6.87
CA LYS A 18 10.82 -25.97 -8.23
C LYS A 18 11.09 -24.75 -9.11
N ALA A 19 10.25 -23.72 -9.02
CA ALA A 19 10.44 -22.46 -9.75
C ALA A 19 11.73 -21.77 -9.29
N LEU A 20 11.94 -21.61 -7.97
CA LEU A 20 13.17 -21.02 -7.45
C LEU A 20 14.43 -21.81 -7.83
N LEU A 21 14.37 -23.14 -7.81
CA LEU A 21 15.46 -23.99 -8.30
C LEU A 21 15.74 -23.71 -9.79
N SER A 22 14.70 -23.61 -10.61
CA SER A 22 14.82 -23.29 -12.04
C SER A 22 15.43 -21.91 -12.25
N ASP A 23 14.94 -20.88 -11.55
CA ASP A 23 15.40 -19.50 -11.67
C ASP A 23 16.85 -19.36 -11.19
N ALA A 24 17.22 -19.98 -10.07
CA ALA A 24 18.60 -19.98 -9.58
C ALA A 24 19.56 -20.63 -10.58
N ARG A 25 19.17 -21.73 -11.24
CA ARG A 25 20.02 -22.41 -12.23
C ARG A 25 20.09 -21.70 -13.57
N SER A 26 18.97 -21.12 -14.02
CA SER A 26 18.83 -20.56 -15.37
C SER A 26 19.12 -19.05 -15.43
N LEU A 27 18.63 -18.28 -14.46
CA LEU A 27 18.79 -16.82 -14.40
C LEU A 27 20.05 -16.43 -13.62
N LEU A 28 20.25 -17.02 -12.44
CA LEU A 28 21.43 -16.71 -11.59
C LEU A 28 22.68 -17.52 -11.96
N GLY A 29 22.53 -18.57 -12.79
CA GLY A 29 23.64 -19.39 -13.28
C GLY A 29 24.21 -20.39 -12.27
N ILE A 30 23.52 -20.64 -11.15
CA ILE A 30 23.99 -21.46 -10.02
C ILE A 30 23.74 -22.94 -10.33
N ARG A 31 24.61 -23.56 -11.14
CA ARG A 31 24.40 -24.91 -11.67
C ARG A 31 24.55 -26.04 -10.66
N GLY A 32 25.33 -25.81 -9.61
CA GLY A 32 25.60 -26.76 -8.52
C GLY A 32 24.44 -26.93 -7.54
N LEU A 33 23.41 -26.08 -7.62
CA LEU A 33 22.18 -26.24 -6.86
C LEU A 33 21.35 -27.41 -7.43
N GLU A 34 21.18 -28.45 -6.62
CA GLU A 34 20.52 -29.70 -7.02
C GLU A 34 19.05 -29.74 -6.59
N ASN A 35 18.75 -29.20 -5.41
CA ASN A 35 17.41 -29.22 -4.85
C ASN A 35 17.15 -28.02 -3.93
N VAL A 36 15.90 -27.58 -3.86
CA VAL A 36 15.43 -26.53 -2.96
C VAL A 36 14.23 -27.05 -2.19
N ARG A 37 14.24 -26.88 -0.87
CA ARG A 37 13.07 -27.07 -0.03
C ARG A 37 12.71 -25.74 0.64
N LEU A 38 11.42 -25.45 0.67
CA LEU A 38 10.88 -24.22 1.25
C LEU A 38 9.90 -24.57 2.36
N PHE A 39 10.09 -23.95 3.52
CA PHE A 39 9.22 -24.14 4.69
C PHE A 39 8.62 -22.83 5.13
N ASN A 40 7.35 -22.86 5.51
CA ASN A 40 6.79 -21.85 6.39
C ASN A 40 7.10 -22.28 7.82
N ARG A 41 7.93 -21.50 8.51
CA ARG A 41 8.16 -21.62 9.94
C ARG A 41 7.17 -20.74 10.67
N TYR A 42 6.45 -21.31 11.63
CA TYR A 42 5.60 -20.58 12.54
C TYR A 42 6.14 -20.70 13.95
N ASP A 43 6.25 -19.55 14.62
CA ASP A 43 6.46 -19.47 16.05
C ASP A 43 5.19 -18.93 16.70
N ALA A 44 4.71 -19.59 17.75
CA ALA A 44 3.50 -19.22 18.47
C ALA A 44 3.76 -19.11 19.98
N GLU A 45 3.27 -18.05 20.60
CA GLU A 45 3.32 -17.81 22.05
C GLU A 45 1.94 -17.44 22.58
N HIS A 46 1.74 -17.55 23.90
CA HIS A 46 0.44 -17.38 24.57
C HIS A 46 -0.62 -18.36 24.06
N ILE A 47 -0.18 -19.60 23.84
CA ILE A 47 -1.00 -20.73 23.40
C ILE A 47 -0.60 -21.96 24.22
N ASP A 48 -1.55 -22.80 24.61
CA ASP A 48 -1.24 -24.06 25.28
C ASP A 48 -0.87 -25.17 24.29
N GLU A 49 -0.23 -26.24 24.77
CA GLU A 49 0.23 -27.33 23.92
C GLU A 49 -0.90 -28.07 23.19
N PRO A 50 -2.05 -28.41 23.82
CA PRO A 50 -3.18 -29.02 23.13
C PRO A 50 -3.72 -28.17 21.98
N LEU A 51 -3.91 -26.86 22.20
CA LEU A 51 -4.40 -25.93 21.19
C LEU A 51 -3.36 -25.74 20.09
N PHE A 52 -2.07 -25.66 20.41
CA PHE A 52 -1.01 -25.60 19.41
C PHE A 52 -1.01 -26.87 18.53
N ALA A 53 -1.08 -28.05 19.13
CA ALA A 53 -1.13 -29.32 18.38
C ALA A 53 -2.37 -29.44 17.48
N TYR A 54 -3.51 -28.87 17.89
CA TYR A 54 -4.69 -28.74 17.06
C TYR A 54 -4.46 -27.76 15.90
N ALA A 55 -3.98 -26.55 16.20
CA ALA A 55 -3.71 -25.49 15.23
C ALA A 55 -2.70 -25.92 14.16
N VAL A 56 -1.73 -26.77 14.50
CA VAL A 56 -0.80 -27.38 13.54
C VAL A 56 -1.53 -28.07 12.38
N LYS A 57 -2.66 -28.74 12.65
CA LYS A 57 -3.40 -29.52 11.65
C LYS A 57 -4.50 -28.75 10.93
N THR A 58 -4.92 -27.60 11.48
CA THR A 58 -6.11 -26.87 11.01
C THR A 58 -5.84 -25.44 10.59
N VAL A 59 -4.77 -24.82 11.09
CA VAL A 59 -4.42 -23.42 10.83
C VAL A 59 -3.06 -23.30 10.16
N PHE A 60 -2.01 -23.89 10.75
CA PHE A 60 -0.64 -23.73 10.24
C PHE A 60 -0.36 -24.56 8.97
N SER A 61 -1.16 -25.61 8.72
CA SER A 61 -1.00 -26.48 7.57
C SER A 61 -2.33 -26.93 6.99
N GLU A 62 -2.29 -27.33 5.72
CA GLU A 62 -3.35 -28.03 5.02
C GLU A 62 -2.92 -29.50 4.81
N PRO A 63 -3.39 -30.47 5.62
CA PRO A 63 -2.87 -31.84 5.61
C PRO A 63 -2.92 -32.56 4.26
N GLN A 64 -3.83 -32.14 3.38
CA GLN A 64 -3.95 -32.70 2.03
C GLN A 64 -2.78 -32.33 1.12
N VAL A 65 -2.15 -31.17 1.34
CA VAL A 65 -1.12 -30.63 0.44
C VAL A 65 0.22 -30.36 1.13
N ASP A 66 0.25 -30.36 2.46
CA ASP A 66 1.44 -30.04 3.26
C ASP A 66 1.99 -31.25 4.03
N LEU A 67 3.27 -31.14 4.37
CA LEU A 67 3.98 -31.96 5.34
C LEU A 67 4.39 -31.05 6.50
N VAL A 68 4.34 -31.60 7.71
CA VAL A 68 4.57 -30.86 8.96
C VAL A 68 5.73 -31.48 9.71
N TYR A 69 6.64 -30.63 10.20
CA TYR A 69 7.81 -31.03 10.96
C TYR A 69 7.94 -30.19 12.23
N LYS A 70 8.36 -30.84 13.31
CA LYS A 70 8.84 -30.13 14.51
C LYS A 70 10.29 -29.66 14.28
N ASP A 71 11.13 -30.59 13.83
CA ASP A 71 12.55 -30.39 13.56
C ASP A 71 12.87 -31.08 12.22
N PRO A 72 12.81 -30.37 11.08
CA PRO A 72 13.12 -30.96 9.78
C PRO A 72 14.62 -31.30 9.71
N ASP A 73 14.95 -32.47 9.15
CA ASP A 73 16.33 -32.79 8.80
C ASP A 73 16.73 -31.97 7.56
N LEU A 74 17.68 -31.06 7.78
CA LEU A 74 18.28 -30.16 6.79
C LEU A 74 19.78 -30.42 6.64
N SER A 75 20.25 -31.60 7.06
CA SER A 75 21.65 -31.99 6.90
C SER A 75 22.09 -31.94 5.43
N GLY A 76 23.28 -31.40 5.18
CA GLY A 76 23.80 -31.20 3.84
C GLY A 76 23.21 -30.02 3.07
N ALA A 77 22.31 -29.23 3.66
CA ALA A 77 21.79 -28.00 3.05
C ALA A 77 22.48 -26.73 3.57
N ARG A 78 22.57 -25.72 2.70
CA ARG A 78 22.75 -24.32 3.11
C ARG A 78 21.38 -23.75 3.47
N VAL A 79 21.23 -23.26 4.70
CA VAL A 79 19.94 -22.84 5.24
C VAL A 79 19.96 -21.36 5.63
N PHE A 80 18.91 -20.64 5.27
CA PHE A 80 18.62 -19.30 5.78
C PHE A 80 17.11 -19.10 5.89
N ALA A 81 16.68 -18.09 6.63
CA ALA A 81 15.27 -17.75 6.79
C ALA A 81 15.02 -16.28 6.45
N VAL A 82 13.81 -15.98 6.01
CA VAL A 82 13.38 -14.64 5.62
C VAL A 82 12.09 -14.30 6.36
N GLU A 83 12.04 -13.13 6.98
CA GLU A 83 10.87 -12.61 7.69
C GLU A 83 10.59 -11.17 7.25
N TYR A 84 9.37 -10.70 7.45
CA TYR A 84 9.03 -9.30 7.26
C TYR A 84 9.80 -8.40 8.24
N LEU A 85 10.09 -7.17 7.81
CA LEU A 85 10.71 -6.16 8.67
C LEU A 85 9.80 -5.87 9.89
N PRO A 86 10.38 -5.53 11.06
CA PRO A 86 9.59 -5.07 12.20
C PRO A 86 8.66 -3.93 11.82
N GLY A 87 7.37 -4.05 12.16
CA GLY A 87 6.34 -3.06 11.82
C GLY A 87 5.67 -3.27 10.46
N GLN A 88 6.22 -4.13 9.59
CA GLN A 88 5.50 -4.57 8.38
C GLN A 88 4.39 -5.54 8.74
N PHE A 89 3.28 -5.47 8.00
CA PHE A 89 2.12 -6.30 8.23
C PHE A 89 2.33 -7.72 7.67
N ASP A 90 2.65 -8.67 8.55
CA ASP A 90 2.69 -10.10 8.22
C ASP A 90 1.27 -10.68 8.19
N GLN A 91 0.65 -10.65 7.01
CA GLN A 91 -0.71 -11.19 6.80
C GLN A 91 -0.81 -12.68 7.19
N ARG A 92 0.26 -13.46 6.99
CA ARG A 92 0.25 -14.91 7.28
C ARG A 92 0.22 -15.15 8.79
N ALA A 93 1.07 -14.46 9.54
CA ALA A 93 1.09 -14.55 10.99
C ALA A 93 -0.21 -14.00 11.62
N ASP A 94 -0.70 -12.85 11.15
CA ASP A 94 -1.93 -12.26 11.67
C ASP A 94 -3.15 -13.14 11.37
N SER A 95 -3.30 -13.67 10.15
CA SER A 95 -4.38 -14.61 9.82
C SER A 95 -4.35 -15.85 10.71
N ALA A 96 -3.17 -16.43 10.94
CA ALA A 96 -3.04 -17.60 11.81
C ALA A 96 -3.44 -17.28 13.26
N ALA A 97 -2.99 -16.14 13.79
CA ALA A 97 -3.37 -15.70 15.13
C ALA A 97 -4.89 -15.48 15.26
N GLN A 98 -5.53 -14.86 14.26
CA GLN A 98 -6.98 -14.67 14.21
C GLN A 98 -7.74 -15.99 14.13
N CYS A 99 -7.33 -16.92 13.27
CA CYS A 99 -7.96 -18.24 13.18
C CYS A 99 -7.89 -18.99 14.50
N ILE A 100 -6.73 -18.97 15.18
CA ILE A 100 -6.59 -19.60 16.50
C ILE A 100 -7.48 -18.92 17.54
N GLN A 101 -7.56 -17.59 17.54
CA GLN A 101 -8.46 -16.84 18.41
C GLN A 101 -9.93 -17.27 18.22
N ILE A 102 -10.38 -17.38 16.97
CA ILE A 102 -11.76 -17.77 16.64
C ILE A 102 -12.05 -19.22 17.10
N ILE A 103 -11.13 -20.14 16.82
CA ILE A 103 -11.28 -21.57 17.17
C ILE A 103 -11.30 -21.76 18.69
N SER A 104 -10.42 -21.07 19.40
CA SER A 104 -10.26 -21.21 20.85
C SER A 104 -11.25 -20.38 21.67
N GLN A 105 -11.82 -19.33 21.08
CA GLN A 105 -12.62 -18.31 21.78
C GLN A 105 -11.88 -17.69 22.98
N ALA A 106 -10.54 -17.65 22.89
CA ALA A 106 -9.65 -17.14 23.93
C ALA A 106 -8.94 -15.85 23.49
N GLU A 107 -7.96 -15.40 24.28
CA GLU A 107 -7.08 -14.32 23.86
C GLU A 107 -6.30 -14.69 22.60
N ARG A 108 -6.02 -13.69 21.77
CA ARG A 108 -5.27 -13.89 20.53
C ARG A 108 -3.82 -14.27 20.87
N PRO A 109 -3.30 -15.41 20.39
CA PRO A 109 -1.91 -15.76 20.60
C PRO A 109 -1.00 -14.85 19.79
N LEU A 110 0.27 -14.75 20.19
CA LEU A 110 1.30 -14.15 19.36
C LEU A 110 1.75 -15.17 18.32
N VAL A 111 1.78 -14.77 17.05
CA VAL A 111 2.32 -15.58 15.96
C VAL A 111 3.35 -14.76 15.18
N ARG A 112 4.45 -15.42 14.80
CA ARG A 112 5.43 -14.93 13.83
C ARG A 112 5.63 -15.98 12.75
N SER A 113 5.83 -15.52 11.52
CA SER A 113 6.12 -16.41 10.41
C SER A 113 7.45 -16.05 9.73
N ALA A 114 8.13 -17.06 9.21
CA ALA A 114 9.32 -16.88 8.39
C ALA A 114 9.35 -17.94 7.29
N ARG A 115 9.91 -17.58 6.14
CA ARG A 115 10.18 -18.51 5.04
C ARG A 115 11.59 -19.07 5.19
N VAL A 116 11.72 -20.38 5.37
CA VAL A 116 13.01 -21.05 5.49
C VAL A 116 13.37 -21.70 4.16
N TYR A 117 14.57 -21.39 3.69
CA TYR A 117 15.15 -21.89 2.44
C TYR A 117 16.22 -22.90 2.79
N ALA A 118 16.07 -24.14 2.31
CA ALA A 118 17.10 -25.16 2.42
C ALA A 118 17.57 -25.53 1.02
N LEU A 119 18.82 -25.18 0.71
CA LEU A 119 19.45 -25.31 -0.59
C LEU A 119 20.43 -26.49 -0.55
N TYR A 120 20.22 -27.50 -1.38
CA TYR A 120 21.04 -28.71 -1.44
C TYR A 120 21.88 -28.73 -2.72
N GLY A 121 23.11 -29.22 -2.61
CA GLY A 121 24.09 -29.27 -3.69
C GLY A 121 25.35 -28.47 -3.36
N ASP A 122 26.20 -28.28 -4.36
CA ASP A 122 27.42 -27.49 -4.24
C ASP A 122 27.09 -26.01 -4.46
N VAL A 123 26.90 -25.27 -3.36
CA VAL A 123 26.56 -23.85 -3.36
C VAL A 123 27.59 -23.09 -2.54
N SER A 124 28.38 -22.27 -3.23
CA SER A 124 29.36 -21.39 -2.60
C SER A 124 28.71 -20.25 -1.80
N ASP A 125 29.48 -19.58 -0.96
CA ASP A 125 28.99 -18.44 -0.17
C ASP A 125 28.55 -17.26 -1.04
N ALA A 126 29.22 -17.05 -2.18
CA ALA A 126 28.85 -16.02 -3.15
C ALA A 126 27.52 -16.33 -3.82
N GLU A 127 27.30 -17.58 -4.24
CA GLU A 127 26.04 -18.02 -4.84
C GLU A 127 24.88 -17.97 -3.82
N LEU A 128 25.15 -18.33 -2.56
CA LEU A 128 24.16 -18.16 -1.48
C LEU A 128 23.77 -16.69 -1.31
N ALA A 129 24.73 -15.77 -1.36
CA ALA A 129 24.46 -14.33 -1.26
C ALA A 129 23.62 -13.82 -2.44
N GLU A 130 23.87 -14.29 -3.67
CA GLU A 130 23.05 -13.96 -4.84
C GLU A 130 21.62 -14.50 -4.73
N ILE A 131 21.43 -15.72 -4.21
CA ILE A 131 20.09 -16.26 -3.96
C ILE A 131 19.37 -15.42 -2.89
N LYS A 132 20.05 -15.06 -1.80
CA LYS A 132 19.49 -14.18 -0.76
C LYS A 132 19.05 -12.84 -1.33
N LYS A 133 19.89 -12.21 -2.15
CA LYS A 133 19.55 -10.94 -2.84
C LYS A 133 18.36 -11.09 -3.79
N TYR A 134 18.21 -12.25 -4.41
CA TYR A 134 17.10 -12.53 -5.32
C TYR A 134 15.77 -12.70 -4.59
N VAL A 135 15.76 -13.33 -3.41
CA VAL A 135 14.51 -13.66 -2.67
C VAL A 135 14.17 -12.71 -1.53
N ILE A 136 15.11 -11.88 -1.07
CA ILE A 136 14.89 -10.91 0.01
C ILE A 136 14.71 -9.54 -0.60
N ASN A 137 13.47 -9.05 -0.61
CA ASN A 137 13.18 -7.66 -0.93
C ASN A 137 13.47 -6.78 0.31
N PRO A 138 14.49 -5.90 0.26
CA PRO A 138 14.92 -5.13 1.44
C PRO A 138 13.92 -4.06 1.87
N VAL A 139 12.91 -3.74 1.05
CA VAL A 139 11.84 -2.78 1.40
C VAL A 139 10.84 -3.40 2.39
N GLU A 140 10.64 -4.71 2.34
CA GLU A 140 9.60 -5.40 3.11
C GLU A 140 10.14 -6.50 4.04
N ALA A 141 11.28 -7.10 3.72
CA ALA A 141 11.78 -8.31 4.37
C ALA A 141 13.27 -8.23 4.71
N ARG A 142 13.69 -9.09 5.62
CA ARG A 142 15.07 -9.28 6.05
C ARG A 142 15.37 -10.75 6.31
N GLU A 143 16.66 -11.06 6.46
CA GLU A 143 17.06 -12.37 6.96
C GLU A 143 16.64 -12.52 8.43
N ALA A 144 16.02 -13.67 8.74
CA ALA A 144 15.55 -14.02 10.06
C ALA A 144 16.56 -14.92 10.77
N ALA A 145 16.66 -14.79 12.10
CA ALA A 145 17.41 -15.73 12.91
C ALA A 145 16.81 -17.15 12.78
N LEU A 146 17.67 -18.16 12.65
CA LEU A 146 17.22 -19.57 12.59
C LEU A 146 16.83 -20.11 13.96
N ASP A 147 17.47 -19.62 15.01
CA ASP A 147 17.21 -20.05 16.38
C ASP A 147 15.77 -19.79 16.80
N LYS A 148 15.32 -20.60 17.77
CA LYS A 148 13.99 -20.45 18.35
C LYS A 148 14.02 -19.33 19.38
N PRO A 149 13.23 -18.26 19.22
CA PRO A 149 13.22 -17.18 20.19
C PRO A 149 12.65 -17.66 21.52
N GLU A 150 13.13 -17.06 22.61
CA GLU A 150 12.61 -17.34 23.96
C GLU A 150 11.21 -16.75 24.16
N THR A 151 10.94 -15.60 23.52
CA THR A 151 9.64 -14.91 23.52
C THR A 151 9.41 -14.18 22.18
N LEU A 152 8.15 -14.03 21.81
CA LEU A 152 7.66 -13.22 20.69
C LEU A 152 7.14 -11.85 21.14
N VAL A 153 7.10 -11.61 22.46
CA VAL A 153 6.74 -10.31 23.03
C VAL A 153 7.80 -9.31 22.62
N MET A 154 7.36 -8.28 21.90
CA MET A 154 8.22 -7.15 21.52
C MET A 154 8.24 -6.18 22.69
N ASP A 155 9.41 -5.91 23.25
CA ASP A 155 9.59 -4.82 24.21
C ASP A 155 9.71 -3.52 23.43
N TYR A 156 8.72 -2.64 23.58
CA TYR A 156 8.76 -1.30 23.00
C TYR A 156 8.88 -0.29 24.13
N ALA A 157 9.76 0.70 23.94
CA ALA A 157 9.75 1.88 24.79
C ALA A 157 8.38 2.56 24.68
N VAL A 158 7.80 2.94 25.83
CA VAL A 158 6.59 3.76 25.87
C VAL A 158 6.84 5.02 25.04
N PRO A 159 5.95 5.38 24.07
CA PRO A 159 6.14 6.56 23.25
C PRO A 159 6.34 7.80 24.11
N ALA A 160 7.35 8.61 23.79
CA ALA A 160 7.56 9.90 24.43
C ALA A 160 6.44 10.90 24.06
N GLU A 161 6.33 11.97 24.83
CA GLU A 161 5.45 13.09 24.46
C GLU A 161 5.84 13.67 23.08
N VAL A 162 4.84 14.19 22.36
CA VAL A 162 5.05 14.77 21.04
C VAL A 162 5.96 15.99 21.14
N ALA A 163 7.05 15.99 20.37
CA ALA A 163 8.03 17.06 20.39
C ALA A 163 7.42 18.40 19.95
N VAL A 164 7.73 19.45 20.71
CA VAL A 164 7.49 20.85 20.34
C VAL A 164 8.68 21.37 19.54
N LEU A 165 8.42 22.16 18.51
CA LEU A 165 9.44 22.76 17.65
C LEU A 165 9.91 24.08 18.28
N ASP A 166 10.62 23.96 19.41
CA ASP A 166 11.05 25.11 20.21
C ASP A 166 11.84 26.13 19.38
N GLY A 167 11.43 27.40 19.49
CA GLY A 167 12.05 28.51 18.76
C GLY A 167 11.54 28.68 17.33
N PHE A 168 10.60 27.87 16.85
CA PHE A 168 10.02 27.98 15.51
C PHE A 168 9.55 29.40 15.17
N ARG A 169 8.84 30.06 16.09
CA ARG A 169 8.36 31.44 15.89
C ARG A 169 9.49 32.47 15.75
N ALA A 170 10.69 32.16 16.23
CA ALA A 170 11.84 33.06 16.22
C ALA A 170 12.82 32.80 15.07
N LEU A 171 12.61 31.73 14.29
CA LEU A 171 13.46 31.43 13.14
C LEU A 171 13.43 32.59 12.13
N ASP A 172 14.60 32.93 11.63
CA ASP A 172 14.76 33.81 10.48
C ASP A 172 14.57 33.03 9.16
N ALA A 173 14.73 33.70 8.02
CA ALA A 173 14.52 33.07 6.72
C ALA A 173 15.44 31.87 6.50
N ALA A 174 16.72 31.98 6.92
CA ALA A 174 17.68 30.89 6.80
C ALA A 174 17.32 29.70 7.72
N GLY A 175 16.81 29.98 8.92
CA GLY A 175 16.34 28.96 9.85
C GLY A 175 15.13 28.17 9.32
N LEU A 176 14.19 28.84 8.65
CA LEU A 176 13.05 28.18 8.02
C LEU A 176 13.46 27.28 6.85
N GLU A 177 14.33 27.77 5.96
CA GLU A 177 14.88 26.97 4.84
C GLU A 177 15.63 25.73 5.34
N LYS A 178 16.44 25.92 6.39
CA LYS A 178 17.15 24.80 7.03
C LYS A 178 16.18 23.77 7.60
N MET A 179 15.10 24.21 8.25
CA MET A 179 14.09 23.32 8.81
C MET A 179 13.35 22.53 7.72
N ILE A 180 13.01 23.15 6.59
CA ILE A 180 12.42 22.46 5.43
C ILE A 180 13.33 21.33 4.97
N ALA A 181 14.62 21.62 4.79
CA ALA A 181 15.60 20.64 4.34
C ALA A 181 15.83 19.51 5.37
N GLU A 182 16.03 19.84 6.65
CA GLU A 182 16.32 18.85 7.71
C GLU A 182 15.13 17.94 8.00
N MET A 183 13.90 18.47 7.91
CA MET A 183 12.69 17.69 8.09
C MET A 183 12.22 17.03 6.79
N GLY A 184 12.74 17.39 5.63
CA GLY A 184 12.26 16.90 4.33
C GLY A 184 10.80 17.23 4.11
N LEU A 185 10.41 18.48 4.38
CA LEU A 185 9.04 18.95 4.15
C LEU A 185 8.78 19.12 2.64
N ALA A 186 7.57 18.82 2.20
CA ALA A 186 7.09 19.12 0.85
C ALA A 186 6.67 20.60 0.71
N MET A 187 6.37 21.27 1.82
CA MET A 187 6.10 22.71 1.86
C MET A 187 7.28 23.55 1.38
N ASP A 188 6.96 24.65 0.71
CA ASP A 188 7.95 25.67 0.38
C ASP A 188 8.15 26.70 1.53
N PHE A 189 9.07 27.64 1.32
CA PHE A 189 9.34 28.71 2.25
C PHE A 189 8.09 29.55 2.59
N GLY A 190 7.23 29.80 1.60
CA GLY A 190 6.01 30.59 1.77
C GLY A 190 5.00 29.89 2.67
N ASP A 191 4.78 28.59 2.44
CA ASP A 191 3.91 27.75 3.26
C ASP A 191 4.38 27.67 4.71
N LEU A 192 5.68 27.43 4.95
CA LEU A 192 6.22 27.36 6.31
C LEU A 192 6.24 28.74 6.99
N SER A 193 6.51 29.82 6.24
CA SER A 193 6.42 31.20 6.74
C SER A 193 4.99 31.59 7.12
N PHE A 194 4.00 31.11 6.38
CA PHE A 194 2.59 31.27 6.73
C PHE A 194 2.29 30.57 8.06
N CYS A 195 2.72 29.31 8.21
CA CYS A 195 2.59 28.58 9.48
C CYS A 195 3.27 29.33 10.62
N GLN A 196 4.49 29.84 10.41
CA GLN A 196 5.21 30.65 11.41
C GLN A 196 4.41 31.89 11.83
N SER A 197 3.81 32.59 10.87
CA SER A 197 2.99 33.76 11.14
C SER A 197 1.74 33.41 11.95
N TYR A 198 1.09 32.29 11.65
CA TYR A 198 -0.03 31.77 12.42
C TYR A 198 0.37 31.39 13.85
N PHE A 199 1.45 30.62 14.04
CA PHE A 199 1.89 30.23 15.39
C PHE A 199 2.39 31.42 16.22
N ARG A 200 2.88 32.49 15.58
CA ARG A 200 3.13 33.78 16.25
C ARG A 200 1.85 34.39 16.83
N THR A 201 0.71 34.31 16.12
CA THR A 201 -0.57 34.80 16.65
C THR A 201 -1.13 33.91 17.76
N GLU A 202 -0.93 32.60 17.67
CA GLU A 202 -1.29 31.62 18.72
C GLU A 202 -0.38 31.70 19.97
N GLN A 203 0.70 32.49 19.91
CA GLN A 203 1.66 32.70 20.99
C GLN A 203 2.33 31.42 21.53
N ARG A 204 2.39 30.37 20.71
CA ARG A 204 3.06 29.10 21.03
C ARG A 204 3.80 28.55 19.83
N ASP A 205 4.85 27.77 20.10
CA ASP A 205 5.48 26.99 19.04
C ASP A 205 4.61 25.75 18.70
N PRO A 206 4.63 25.30 17.43
CA PRO A 206 3.88 24.12 17.02
C PRO A 206 4.54 22.85 17.52
N THR A 207 3.72 21.81 17.67
CA THR A 207 4.20 20.44 17.73
C THR A 207 4.68 19.97 16.35
N ILE A 208 5.57 18.99 16.33
CA ILE A 208 6.00 18.35 15.07
C ILE A 208 4.81 17.77 14.29
N THR A 209 3.81 17.25 14.99
CA THR A 209 2.60 16.67 14.38
C THR A 209 1.79 17.72 13.63
N GLU A 210 1.64 18.93 14.17
CA GLU A 210 0.90 20.01 13.49
C GLU A 210 1.57 20.40 12.17
N ILE A 211 2.89 20.56 12.16
CA ILE A 211 3.64 20.89 10.94
C ILE A 211 3.57 19.73 9.94
N ARG A 212 3.77 18.47 10.38
CA ARG A 212 3.71 17.29 9.49
C ARG A 212 2.32 17.06 8.90
N MET A 213 1.27 17.35 9.66
CA MET A 213 -0.10 17.27 9.19
C MET A 213 -0.32 18.26 8.05
N ILE A 214 0.04 19.54 8.25
CA ILE A 214 -0.11 20.58 7.22
C ILE A 214 0.74 20.24 6.00
N ASP A 215 1.99 19.82 6.21
CA ASP A 215 2.93 19.40 5.15
C ASP A 215 2.31 18.34 4.22
N THR A 216 1.68 17.34 4.82
CA THR A 216 1.02 16.27 4.08
C THR A 216 -0.16 16.80 3.27
N TYR A 217 -1.06 17.57 3.88
CA TYR A 217 -2.27 18.06 3.22
C TYR A 217 -2.02 19.18 2.20
N TRP A 218 -0.92 19.92 2.35
CA TRP A 218 -0.54 21.00 1.44
C TRP A 218 0.41 20.55 0.33
N SER A 219 0.87 19.31 0.37
CA SER A 219 1.57 18.68 -0.75
C SER A 219 0.76 18.78 -2.05
N ASP A 220 1.47 18.81 -3.19
CA ASP A 220 0.83 18.90 -4.51
C ASP A 220 -0.17 17.76 -4.77
N HIS A 221 0.12 16.57 -4.25
CA HIS A 221 -0.76 15.41 -4.36
C HIS A 221 -2.13 15.64 -3.71
N CYS A 222 -2.18 16.34 -2.57
CA CYS A 222 -3.44 16.61 -1.87
C CYS A 222 -4.10 17.91 -2.35
N ARG A 223 -3.32 18.98 -2.52
CA ARG A 223 -3.81 20.31 -2.85
C ARG A 223 -4.05 20.52 -4.35
N HIS A 224 -3.50 19.64 -5.19
CA HIS A 224 -3.55 19.76 -6.65
C HIS A 224 -3.04 21.14 -7.12
N THR A 225 -1.96 21.63 -6.52
CA THR A 225 -1.41 22.96 -6.78
C THR A 225 -1.04 23.11 -8.26
N THR A 226 -0.35 22.13 -8.84
CA THR A 226 -0.01 22.06 -10.27
C THR A 226 -1.23 22.21 -11.16
N PHE A 227 -2.34 21.57 -10.81
CA PHE A 227 -3.58 21.66 -11.59
C PHE A 227 -4.29 23.02 -11.43
N ASN A 228 -4.03 23.74 -10.34
CA ASN A 228 -4.58 25.06 -10.05
C ASN A 228 -3.66 26.21 -10.48
N THR A 229 -2.45 25.93 -10.96
CA THR A 229 -1.53 26.93 -11.53
C THR A 229 -2.23 27.72 -12.62
N ILE A 230 -2.14 29.05 -12.52
CA ILE A 230 -2.72 29.98 -13.49
C ILE A 230 -1.89 29.91 -14.78
N ILE A 231 -2.58 29.73 -15.90
CA ILE A 231 -2.00 29.70 -17.24
C ILE A 231 -2.19 31.08 -17.87
N ASP A 232 -1.07 31.80 -18.08
CA ASP A 232 -1.08 33.15 -18.62
C ASP A 232 -1.15 33.20 -20.16
N ASP A 233 -0.47 32.26 -20.85
CA ASP A 233 -0.40 32.19 -22.31
C ASP A 233 -0.43 30.74 -22.80
N VAL A 234 -1.10 30.48 -23.93
CA VAL A 234 -1.18 29.16 -24.58
C VAL A 234 -0.90 29.32 -26.07
N ARG A 235 0.03 28.52 -26.58
CA ARG A 235 0.39 28.48 -28.00
C ARG A 235 0.25 27.06 -28.51
N CYS A 236 -0.54 26.88 -29.55
CA CYS A 236 -0.73 25.59 -30.21
C CYS A 236 -0.01 25.59 -31.56
N GLU A 237 0.87 24.62 -31.78
CA GLU A 237 1.55 24.43 -33.07
C GLU A 237 0.68 23.63 -34.07
N ASP A 238 -0.21 22.79 -33.55
CA ASP A 238 -1.11 21.96 -34.34
C ASP A 238 -2.48 22.64 -34.53
N PRO A 239 -3.01 22.74 -35.76
CA PRO A 239 -4.30 23.37 -36.04
C PRO A 239 -5.50 22.72 -35.31
N VAL A 240 -5.47 21.40 -35.08
CA VAL A 240 -6.51 20.68 -34.34
C VAL A 240 -6.48 21.08 -32.87
N LEU A 241 -5.28 21.20 -32.27
CA LEU A 241 -5.14 21.68 -30.90
C LEU A 241 -5.57 23.14 -30.77
N GLN A 242 -5.24 23.99 -31.74
CA GLN A 242 -5.68 25.38 -31.78
C GLN A 242 -7.21 25.48 -31.83
N GLN A 243 -7.88 24.62 -32.62
CA GLN A 243 -9.33 24.58 -32.66
C GLN A 243 -9.93 24.10 -31.33
N ALA A 244 -9.39 23.04 -30.74
CA ALA A 244 -9.85 22.54 -29.44
C ALA A 244 -9.69 23.60 -28.32
N TRP A 245 -8.60 24.38 -28.38
CA TRP A 245 -8.39 25.52 -27.48
C TRP A 245 -9.44 26.63 -27.68
N GLN A 246 -9.78 26.96 -28.93
CA GLN A 246 -10.83 27.93 -29.22
C GLN A 246 -12.20 27.45 -28.73
N ASP A 247 -12.55 26.17 -28.97
CA ASP A 247 -13.80 25.57 -28.49
C ASP A 247 -13.90 25.65 -26.95
N TYR A 248 -12.78 25.46 -26.26
CA TYR A 248 -12.71 25.67 -24.81
C TYR A 248 -13.01 27.13 -24.42
N LEU A 249 -12.36 28.11 -25.06
CA LEU A 249 -12.59 29.53 -24.77
C LEU A 249 -14.04 29.95 -25.04
N ASP A 250 -14.62 29.51 -26.16
CA ASP A 250 -16.01 29.78 -26.51
C ASP A 250 -16.98 29.16 -25.48
N THR A 251 -16.66 27.95 -25.00
CA THR A 251 -17.42 27.29 -23.94
C THR A 251 -17.35 28.08 -22.63
N ARG A 252 -16.18 28.60 -22.25
CA ARG A 252 -16.04 29.46 -21.05
C ARG A 252 -16.88 30.73 -21.16
N LYS A 253 -16.91 31.34 -22.35
CA LYS A 253 -17.72 32.53 -22.63
C LYS A 253 -19.21 32.22 -22.53
N ALA A 254 -19.66 31.11 -23.11
CA ALA A 254 -21.05 30.65 -22.98
C ALA A 254 -21.46 30.40 -21.52
N LEU A 255 -20.51 30.00 -20.67
CA LEU A 255 -20.70 29.81 -19.23
C LEU A 255 -20.50 31.09 -18.38
N GLY A 256 -20.14 32.23 -18.98
CA GLY A 256 -19.85 33.48 -18.25
C GLY A 256 -18.63 33.38 -17.33
N ARG A 257 -17.61 32.58 -17.68
CA ARG A 257 -16.43 32.29 -16.85
C ARG A 257 -15.17 33.04 -17.25
N GLU A 258 -15.28 34.03 -18.14
CA GLU A 258 -14.12 34.77 -18.68
C GLU A 258 -13.28 35.45 -17.59
N ALA A 259 -13.91 35.91 -16.50
CA ALA A 259 -13.22 36.55 -15.37
C ALA A 259 -12.47 35.58 -14.45
N LYS A 260 -12.70 34.27 -14.56
CA LYS A 260 -11.98 33.26 -13.75
C LYS A 260 -10.63 32.96 -14.40
N PRO A 261 -9.56 32.71 -13.62
CA PRO A 261 -8.28 32.27 -14.17
C PRO A 261 -8.44 30.96 -14.96
N ILE A 262 -7.58 30.77 -15.97
CA ILE A 262 -7.45 29.49 -16.66
C ILE A 262 -6.42 28.64 -15.91
N CYS A 263 -6.77 27.40 -15.60
CA CYS A 263 -5.87 26.40 -15.04
C CYS A 263 -6.27 25.01 -15.57
N LEU A 264 -5.44 24.00 -15.33
CA LEU A 264 -5.74 22.62 -15.76
C LEU A 264 -7.04 22.08 -15.13
N MET A 265 -7.38 22.46 -13.89
CA MET A 265 -8.68 22.14 -13.30
C MET A 265 -9.85 22.75 -14.06
N ASP A 266 -9.73 24.00 -14.53
CA ASP A 266 -10.80 24.65 -15.29
C ASP A 266 -10.99 23.93 -16.63
N ILE A 267 -9.89 23.65 -17.34
CA ILE A 267 -9.88 22.90 -18.60
C ILE A 267 -10.50 21.51 -18.41
N GLY A 268 -10.05 20.75 -17.41
CA GLY A 268 -10.50 19.38 -17.17
C GLY A 268 -11.97 19.25 -16.76
N THR A 269 -12.58 20.31 -16.22
CA THR A 269 -13.96 20.27 -15.70
C THR A 269 -14.97 21.06 -16.54
N ILE A 270 -14.53 21.76 -17.58
CA ILE A 270 -15.37 22.67 -18.37
C ILE A 270 -16.53 21.95 -19.08
N ALA A 271 -16.28 20.76 -19.62
CA ALA A 271 -17.27 20.00 -20.37
C ALA A 271 -18.45 19.59 -19.47
N ALA A 272 -18.16 19.08 -18.27
CA ALA A 272 -19.20 18.73 -17.29
C ALA A 272 -20.05 19.95 -16.89
N LYS A 273 -19.41 21.12 -16.69
CA LYS A 273 -20.10 22.39 -16.40
C LYS A 273 -21.02 22.82 -17.53
N TYR A 274 -20.58 22.69 -18.78
CA TYR A 274 -21.38 23.03 -19.97
C TYR A 274 -22.55 22.08 -20.21
N LEU A 275 -22.31 20.77 -20.11
CA LEU A 275 -23.38 19.77 -20.23
C LEU A 275 -24.44 19.96 -19.12
N LYS A 276 -24.02 20.39 -17.93
CA LYS A 276 -24.93 20.77 -16.85
C LYS A 276 -25.74 22.03 -17.18
N SER A 277 -25.11 23.10 -17.65
CA SER A 277 -25.82 24.36 -17.96
C SER A 277 -26.83 24.22 -19.11
N THR A 278 -26.60 23.25 -19.99
CA THR A 278 -27.49 22.95 -21.13
C THR A 278 -28.53 21.86 -20.82
N GLY A 279 -28.58 21.37 -19.58
CA GLY A 279 -29.55 20.35 -19.15
C GLY A 279 -29.32 18.96 -19.75
N GLN A 280 -28.13 18.69 -20.29
CA GLN A 280 -27.78 17.39 -20.88
C GLN A 280 -27.27 16.40 -19.82
N LEU A 281 -26.68 16.89 -18.73
CA LEU A 281 -26.13 16.07 -17.65
C LEU A 281 -27.16 15.82 -16.53
N THR A 282 -28.27 15.15 -16.85
CA THR A 282 -29.41 14.97 -15.92
C THR A 282 -29.24 13.82 -14.92
N LYS A 283 -28.31 12.91 -15.20
CA LYS A 283 -28.09 11.70 -14.39
C LYS A 283 -26.98 11.84 -13.36
N LEU A 284 -26.20 12.91 -13.39
CA LEU A 284 -25.17 13.13 -12.37
C LEU A 284 -25.84 13.28 -11.01
N ASP A 285 -25.33 12.56 -10.01
CA ASP A 285 -25.75 12.75 -8.62
C ASP A 285 -24.97 13.92 -8.01
N GLU A 286 -25.68 14.78 -7.28
CA GLU A 286 -25.12 16.00 -6.68
C GLU A 286 -25.26 15.89 -5.17
N SER A 287 -24.12 15.70 -4.49
CA SER A 287 -24.02 15.66 -3.04
C SER A 287 -22.82 16.50 -2.58
N GLU A 288 -22.79 16.83 -1.29
CA GLU A 288 -21.64 17.49 -0.66
C GLU A 288 -20.48 16.51 -0.39
N GLU A 289 -20.73 15.20 -0.50
CA GLU A 289 -19.77 14.13 -0.25
C GLU A 289 -19.62 13.22 -1.48
N ILE A 290 -18.66 13.56 -2.36
CA ILE A 290 -18.41 12.83 -3.61
C ILE A 290 -16.95 12.33 -3.63
N ASN A 291 -16.75 11.09 -3.23
CA ASN A 291 -15.41 10.43 -3.28
C ASN A 291 -15.20 9.64 -4.58
N ALA A 292 -16.28 9.33 -5.30
CA ALA A 292 -16.30 8.72 -6.62
C ALA A 292 -17.39 9.40 -7.45
N CYS A 293 -17.25 9.40 -8.77
CA CYS A 293 -18.27 10.02 -9.61
C CYS A 293 -19.51 9.11 -9.66
N THR A 294 -20.69 9.70 -9.43
CA THR A 294 -21.93 8.97 -9.19
C THR A 294 -22.98 9.36 -10.23
N VAL A 295 -23.60 8.36 -10.87
CA VAL A 295 -24.69 8.58 -11.83
C VAL A 295 -25.92 7.74 -11.48
N LYS A 296 -27.10 8.32 -11.70
CA LYS A 296 -28.42 7.71 -11.52
C LYS A 296 -28.74 6.84 -12.73
N ILE A 297 -29.04 5.58 -12.48
CA ILE A 297 -29.44 4.61 -13.50
C ILE A 297 -30.71 3.87 -13.05
N ASP A 298 -31.44 3.31 -14.00
CA ASP A 298 -32.54 2.39 -13.67
C ASP A 298 -32.08 0.97 -13.96
N VAL A 299 -32.25 0.07 -13.00
CA VAL A 299 -31.88 -1.34 -13.08
C VAL A 299 -33.13 -2.20 -12.86
N THR A 300 -33.27 -3.27 -13.62
CA THR A 300 -34.34 -4.24 -13.42
C THR A 300 -33.86 -5.35 -12.50
N VAL A 301 -34.44 -5.45 -11.31
CA VAL A 301 -34.19 -6.52 -10.32
C VAL A 301 -35.47 -7.35 -10.21
N ASP A 302 -35.38 -8.65 -10.49
CA ASP A 302 -36.52 -9.59 -10.43
C ASP A 302 -37.77 -9.12 -11.20
N GLY A 303 -37.56 -8.46 -12.35
CA GLY A 303 -38.63 -7.95 -13.21
C GLY A 303 -39.20 -6.59 -12.78
N VAL A 304 -38.73 -6.01 -11.68
CA VAL A 304 -39.11 -4.68 -11.19
C VAL A 304 -38.03 -3.66 -11.56
N ARG A 305 -38.43 -2.53 -12.15
CA ARG A 305 -37.51 -1.44 -12.46
C ARG A 305 -37.32 -0.55 -11.24
N GLU A 306 -36.08 -0.41 -10.80
CA GLU A 306 -35.70 0.35 -9.61
C GLU A 306 -34.64 1.40 -9.93
N PRO A 307 -34.63 2.55 -9.24
CA PRO A 307 -33.56 3.53 -9.36
C PRO A 307 -32.32 3.10 -8.55
N TRP A 308 -31.15 3.18 -9.16
CA TRP A 308 -29.86 2.82 -8.58
C TRP A 308 -28.82 3.92 -8.82
N LEU A 309 -27.76 3.92 -8.00
CA LEU A 309 -26.56 4.73 -8.19
C LEU A 309 -25.44 3.84 -8.72
N LEU A 310 -24.78 4.29 -9.79
CA LEU A 310 -23.57 3.69 -10.33
C LEU A 310 -22.39 4.61 -10.07
N LEU A 311 -21.36 4.09 -9.42
CA LEU A 311 -20.17 4.83 -9.04
C LEU A 311 -18.99 4.41 -9.90
N PHE A 312 -18.17 5.37 -10.32
CA PHE A 312 -16.91 5.14 -11.01
C PHE A 312 -15.78 5.95 -10.38
N LYS A 313 -14.66 5.27 -10.18
CA LYS A 313 -13.41 5.86 -9.68
C LYS A 313 -12.25 5.30 -10.47
N ASN A 314 -11.29 6.16 -10.76
CA ASN A 314 -9.98 5.76 -11.25
C ASN A 314 -8.94 6.47 -10.40
N GLU A 315 -7.88 5.76 -10.05
CA GLU A 315 -6.76 6.26 -9.26
C GLU A 315 -5.47 5.65 -9.82
N THR A 316 -4.35 6.30 -9.57
CA THR A 316 -3.02 5.81 -9.94
C THR A 316 -2.14 5.75 -8.71
N HIS A 317 -1.23 4.78 -8.64
CA HIS A 317 -0.29 4.66 -7.52
C HIS A 317 1.15 4.47 -8.00
N ASN A 318 1.58 5.37 -8.89
CA ASN A 318 2.77 5.18 -9.71
C ASN A 318 4.06 5.10 -8.89
N HIS A 319 4.32 6.08 -8.02
CA HIS A 319 5.59 6.15 -7.29
C HIS A 319 5.79 4.99 -6.31
N PRO A 320 4.79 4.56 -5.51
CA PRO A 320 4.96 3.36 -4.68
C PRO A 320 5.11 2.07 -5.48
N THR A 321 4.41 1.96 -6.62
CA THR A 321 4.54 0.79 -7.53
C THR A 321 5.91 0.74 -8.21
N GLU A 322 6.55 1.89 -8.46
CA GLU A 322 7.92 1.96 -8.96
C GLU A 322 8.93 1.39 -7.95
N ILE A 323 8.73 1.67 -6.66
CA ILE A 323 9.60 1.20 -5.57
C ILE A 323 9.36 -0.28 -5.27
N GLU A 324 8.09 -0.66 -5.10
CA GLU A 324 7.69 -2.03 -4.79
C GLU A 324 6.36 -2.34 -5.53
N PRO A 325 6.42 -3.07 -6.67
CA PRO A 325 5.28 -3.22 -7.57
C PRO A 325 4.06 -3.91 -6.97
N PHE A 326 4.24 -4.93 -6.13
CA PHE A 326 3.13 -5.74 -5.66
C PHE A 326 2.30 -4.98 -4.63
N GLY A 327 2.94 -4.46 -3.59
CA GLY A 327 2.33 -3.64 -2.55
C GLY A 327 1.77 -2.35 -3.10
N GLY A 328 2.50 -1.65 -3.98
CA GLY A 328 1.99 -0.43 -4.64
C GLY A 328 0.73 -0.67 -5.47
N ALA A 329 0.67 -1.76 -6.23
CA ALA A 329 -0.54 -2.13 -6.97
C ALA A 329 -1.70 -2.57 -6.03
N ALA A 330 -1.39 -3.35 -4.99
CA ALA A 330 -2.38 -3.84 -4.04
C ALA A 330 -3.04 -2.70 -3.26
N THR A 331 -2.25 -1.72 -2.80
CA THR A 331 -2.80 -0.54 -2.10
C THR A 331 -3.56 0.38 -3.05
N CYS A 332 -3.18 0.45 -4.33
CA CYS A 332 -3.94 1.18 -5.37
C CYS A 332 -5.35 0.60 -5.53
N ILE A 333 -5.44 -0.72 -5.66
CA ILE A 333 -6.73 -1.42 -5.75
C ILE A 333 -7.52 -1.20 -4.45
N GLY A 334 -6.86 -1.29 -3.30
CA GLY A 334 -7.49 -1.02 -2.01
C GLY A 334 -8.06 0.40 -1.89
N GLY A 335 -7.34 1.43 -2.35
CA GLY A 335 -7.80 2.82 -2.40
C GLY A 335 -9.02 2.99 -3.28
N CYS A 336 -8.91 2.52 -4.53
CA CYS A 336 -10.00 2.56 -5.51
C CYS A 336 -11.25 1.79 -5.05
N ILE A 337 -11.12 0.73 -4.24
CA ILE A 337 -12.25 0.04 -3.61
C ILE A 337 -12.85 0.87 -2.46
N ARG A 338 -12.03 1.50 -1.61
CA ARG A 338 -12.54 2.26 -0.45
C ARG A 338 -13.30 3.52 -0.85
N ASP A 339 -12.92 4.17 -1.94
CA ASP A 339 -13.52 5.44 -2.38
C ASP A 339 -15.02 5.33 -2.70
N PRO A 340 -15.53 4.32 -3.43
CA PRO A 340 -16.97 4.12 -3.56
C PRO A 340 -17.62 3.58 -2.28
N LEU A 341 -16.91 2.77 -1.48
CA LEU A 341 -17.44 2.22 -0.22
C LEU A 341 -17.80 3.31 0.79
N SER A 342 -17.11 4.46 0.79
CA SER A 342 -17.49 5.58 1.66
C SER A 342 -18.90 6.13 1.34
N GLY A 343 -19.34 5.99 0.09
CA GLY A 343 -20.71 6.30 -0.34
C GLY A 343 -21.72 5.21 0.01
N ARG A 344 -21.34 4.20 0.82
CA ARG A 344 -22.14 3.01 1.17
C ARG A 344 -22.57 2.20 -0.06
N ALA A 345 -21.80 2.29 -1.14
CA ALA A 345 -22.01 1.48 -2.33
C ALA A 345 -21.41 0.08 -2.16
N TYR A 346 -21.79 -0.86 -3.02
CA TYR A 346 -21.10 -2.13 -3.16
C TYR A 346 -20.10 -2.02 -4.31
N VAL A 347 -18.84 -2.40 -4.05
CA VAL A 347 -17.81 -2.45 -5.09
C VAL A 347 -17.72 -3.85 -5.64
N HIS A 348 -17.98 -3.98 -6.94
CA HIS A 348 -17.74 -5.21 -7.68
C HIS A 348 -16.56 -4.99 -8.60
N GLN A 349 -15.44 -5.66 -8.34
CA GLN A 349 -14.42 -5.82 -9.37
C GLN A 349 -14.93 -6.87 -10.36
N ALA A 350 -14.98 -6.53 -11.65
CA ALA A 350 -15.23 -7.53 -12.66
C ALA A 350 -14.12 -8.58 -12.57
N MET A 351 -14.43 -9.78 -12.06
CA MET A 351 -13.55 -10.92 -12.28
C MET A 351 -13.51 -11.12 -13.80
N ARG A 352 -12.35 -10.90 -14.43
CA ARG A 352 -12.13 -11.36 -15.80
C ARG A 352 -12.02 -12.89 -15.73
N VAL A 353 -13.16 -13.58 -15.63
CA VAL A 353 -13.23 -15.05 -15.58
C VAL A 353 -13.00 -15.65 -16.98
N THR A 354 -12.70 -14.84 -18.00
CA THR A 354 -12.44 -15.34 -19.35
C THR A 354 -11.05 -14.91 -19.81
N GLY A 355 -10.13 -15.87 -19.88
CA GLY A 355 -9.11 -15.86 -20.93
C GLY A 355 -9.84 -16.06 -22.25
N GLY A 356 -9.90 -14.99 -23.05
CA GLY A 356 -10.26 -15.03 -24.45
C GLY A 356 -9.01 -15.07 -25.29
#